data_AF-A0A4Q5SUT7-F1
#
_entry.id   AF-A0A4Q5SUT7-F1
#
_cell.length_a   1.000
_cell.length_b   1.000
_cell.length_c   1.000
_cell.angle_alpha   90.00
_cell.angle_beta   90.00
_cell.angle_gamma   90.00
#
_symmetry.space_group_name_H-M   'P 1'
#
loop_
_entity.id
_entity.type
_entity.pdbx_description
1 polymer ?
#
loop_
_entity_poly.entity_id
_entity_poly.type
_entity_poly.pdbx_seq_one_letter_code
_entity_poly.pdbx_strand_id
1 'polypeptide(L)'
;PQDPDRFARQVAQVLGDERGWRSDGWSFEQVEGGGDFQIMLASPDTVDRLCAPLLTRGEVSCRSGSRVVLNVKRWALGVQYYGDDLSGYRTYLVNHEVGHALGKYHVGCPAPGAKAPVMLQQTKGLQGCVKNPWP
;
A
#
# COMPACT_ATOMS: atom_id res chain seq x y z
N PRO A 1 -2.89 -19.70 5.46
CA PRO A 1 -2.22 -18.75 6.40
C PRO A 1 -1.22 -17.88 5.64
N GLN A 2 -1.00 -16.63 6.04
CA GLN A 2 0.06 -15.79 5.46
C GLN A 2 1.38 -16.06 6.19
N ASP A 3 2.46 -16.22 5.43
CA ASP A 3 3.82 -16.42 5.94
C ASP A 3 4.48 -15.05 6.20
N PRO A 4 4.90 -14.74 7.45
CA PRO A 4 5.51 -13.46 7.79
C PRO A 4 6.80 -13.16 7.02
N ASP A 5 7.67 -14.15 6.81
CA ASP A 5 8.95 -13.95 6.14
C ASP A 5 8.75 -13.72 4.64
N ARG A 6 7.78 -14.44 4.05
CA ARG A 6 7.37 -14.18 2.66
C ARG A 6 6.81 -12.78 2.51
N PHE A 7 5.96 -12.35 3.44
CA PHE A 7 5.41 -11.00 3.45
C PHE A 7 6.53 -9.95 3.52
N ALA A 8 7.44 -10.07 4.49
CA ALA A 8 8.56 -9.16 4.66
C ALA A 8 9.44 -9.07 3.41
N ARG A 9 9.77 -10.21 2.78
CA ARG A 9 10.53 -10.23 1.52
C ARG A 9 9.80 -9.51 0.39
N GLN A 10 8.48 -9.69 0.25
CA GLN A 10 7.71 -9.01 -0.80
C GLN A 10 7.68 -7.49 -0.56
N VAL A 11 7.55 -7.05 0.69
CA VAL A 11 7.62 -5.61 1.04
C VAL A 11 9.00 -5.05 0.71
N ALA A 12 10.07 -5.74 1.13
CA ALA A 12 11.45 -5.31 0.86
C ALA A 12 11.74 -5.23 -0.64
N GLN A 13 11.24 -6.17 -1.44
CA GLN A 13 11.36 -6.13 -2.90
C GLN A 13 10.68 -4.90 -3.51
N VAL A 14 9.48 -4.55 -3.06
CA VAL A 14 8.76 -3.36 -3.56
C VAL A 14 9.50 -2.08 -3.18
N LEU A 15 9.93 -1.95 -1.93
CA LEU A 15 10.64 -0.77 -1.43
C LEU A 15 12.06 -0.61 -2.00
N GLY A 16 12.68 -1.72 -2.37
CA GLY A 16 13.99 -1.74 -3.01
C GLY A 16 13.96 -1.55 -4.54
N ASP A 17 12.80 -1.58 -5.18
CA ASP A 17 12.66 -1.46 -6.63
C ASP A 17 12.92 -0.02 -7.11
N GLU A 18 13.66 0.14 -8.21
CA GLU A 18 14.01 1.44 -8.77
C GLU A 18 12.80 2.22 -9.31
N ARG A 19 11.71 1.52 -9.65
CA ARG A 19 10.43 2.13 -10.05
C ARG A 19 9.65 2.69 -8.86
N GLY A 20 10.01 2.30 -7.65
CA GLY A 20 9.36 2.72 -6.42
C GLY A 20 9.84 4.10 -5.94
N TRP A 21 9.69 4.37 -4.65
CA TRP A 21 10.11 5.63 -4.03
C TRP A 21 11.60 5.95 -4.17
N ARG A 22 12.42 4.97 -4.59
CA ARG A 22 13.83 5.19 -4.96
C ARG A 22 13.99 6.19 -6.10
N SER A 23 13.07 6.23 -7.07
CA SER A 23 13.10 7.24 -8.13
C SER A 23 12.80 8.65 -7.61
N ASP A 24 12.20 8.78 -6.42
CA ASP A 24 11.91 10.04 -5.72
C ASP A 24 12.92 10.30 -4.57
N GLY A 25 14.08 9.62 -4.60
CA GLY A 25 15.19 9.87 -3.67
C GLY A 25 15.12 9.15 -2.32
N TRP A 26 14.18 8.23 -2.13
CA TRP A 26 14.05 7.47 -0.88
C TRP A 26 14.85 6.17 -0.89
N SER A 27 15.36 5.78 0.27
CA SER A 27 15.88 4.43 0.54
C SER A 27 15.25 3.89 1.81
N PHE A 28 15.15 2.56 1.91
CA PHE A 28 14.56 1.89 3.06
C PHE A 28 15.50 0.81 3.56
N GLU A 29 15.56 0.68 4.87
CA GLU A 29 16.32 -0.36 5.56
C GLU A 29 15.39 -1.03 6.56
N GLN A 30 15.37 -2.36 6.55
CA GLN A 30 14.64 -3.12 7.56
C GLN A 30 15.51 -3.23 8.82
N VAL A 31 14.98 -2.74 9.93
CA VAL A 31 15.64 -2.81 11.25
C VAL A 31 14.84 -3.66 12.22
N GLU A 32 15.50 -4.23 13.23
CA GLU A 32 14.83 -5.05 14.26
C GLU A 32 13.94 -4.21 15.19
N GLY A 33 14.26 -2.92 15.38
CA GLY A 33 13.50 -1.99 16.20
C GLY A 33 13.94 -0.53 16.02
N GLY A 34 13.11 0.41 16.49
CA GLY A 34 13.42 1.84 16.43
C GLY A 34 13.32 2.49 15.04
N GLY A 35 12.76 1.78 14.04
CA GLY A 35 12.53 2.34 12.71
C GLY A 35 11.48 3.45 12.69
N ASP A 36 11.53 4.29 11.64
CA ASP A 36 10.63 5.44 11.48
C ASP A 36 9.14 5.04 11.36
N PHE A 37 8.88 3.86 10.82
CA PHE A 37 7.55 3.25 10.76
C PHE A 37 7.61 1.73 10.72
N GLN A 38 6.48 1.10 11.06
CA GLN A 38 6.29 -0.35 11.04
C GLN A 38 5.21 -0.73 10.03
N ILE A 39 5.55 -1.64 9.10
CA ILE A 39 4.60 -2.24 8.16
C ILE A 39 4.03 -3.52 8.77
N MET A 40 2.70 -3.63 8.81
CA MET A 40 1.97 -4.76 9.39
C MET A 40 1.02 -5.37 8.37
N LEU A 41 0.82 -6.69 8.44
CA LEU A 41 -0.26 -7.38 7.74
C LEU A 41 -1.28 -7.88 8.77
N ALA A 42 -2.51 -7.37 8.73
CA ALA A 42 -3.48 -7.54 9.79
C ALA A 42 -4.86 -8.01 9.29
N SER A 43 -5.61 -8.73 10.14
CA SER A 43 -7.01 -9.08 9.86
C SER A 43 -7.89 -7.83 9.77
N PRO A 44 -9.02 -7.86 9.03
CA PRO A 44 -9.92 -6.70 8.90
C PRO A 44 -10.27 -6.01 10.22
N ASP A 45 -10.67 -6.77 11.23
CA ASP A 45 -11.02 -6.22 12.55
C ASP A 45 -9.81 -5.60 13.28
N THR A 46 -8.62 -6.17 13.08
CA THR A 46 -7.38 -5.61 13.63
C THR A 46 -7.01 -4.31 12.91
N VAL A 47 -7.22 -4.23 11.59
CA VAL A 47 -7.02 -3.00 10.82
C VAL A 47 -7.95 -1.91 11.36
N ASP A 48 -9.23 -2.17 11.51
CA ASP A 48 -10.20 -1.19 12.05
C ASP A 48 -9.79 -0.64 13.41
N ARG A 49 -9.31 -1.51 14.31
CA ARG A 49 -8.82 -1.11 15.63
C ARG A 49 -7.53 -0.28 15.56
N LEU A 50 -6.56 -0.68 14.74
CA LEU A 50 -5.26 -0.01 14.66
C LEU A 50 -5.32 1.31 13.86
N CYS A 51 -6.28 1.42 12.95
CA CYS A 51 -6.48 2.59 12.09
C CYS A 51 -7.42 3.64 12.70
N ALA A 52 -8.12 3.33 13.80
CA ALA A 52 -9.00 4.28 14.47
C ALA A 52 -8.30 5.63 14.76
N PRO A 53 -8.96 6.77 14.50
CA PRO A 53 -10.38 6.93 14.19
C PRO A 53 -10.75 6.80 12.69
N LEU A 54 -9.81 6.41 11.81
CA LEU A 54 -10.13 6.19 10.40
C LEU A 54 -11.10 5.02 10.24
N LEU A 55 -12.17 5.23 9.47
CA LEU A 55 -13.18 4.21 9.22
C LEU A 55 -12.78 3.33 8.04
N THR A 56 -11.91 2.34 8.30
CA THR A 56 -11.47 1.37 7.28
C THR A 56 -12.54 0.34 6.94
N ARG A 57 -13.50 0.10 7.85
CA ARG A 57 -14.64 -0.82 7.71
C ARG A 57 -14.24 -2.23 7.28
N GLY A 58 -13.05 -2.67 7.67
CA GLY A 58 -12.47 -3.95 7.27
C GLY A 58 -12.12 -4.07 5.78
N GLU A 59 -12.23 -2.99 5.00
CA GLU A 59 -12.13 -3.03 3.54
C GLU A 59 -10.87 -2.38 2.97
N VAL A 60 -10.18 -1.52 3.71
CA VAL A 60 -8.99 -0.81 3.21
C VAL A 60 -7.82 -0.93 4.20
N SER A 61 -6.63 -0.62 3.71
CA SER A 61 -5.42 -0.42 4.52
C SER A 61 -5.36 1.03 5.03
N CYS A 62 -4.42 1.34 5.92
CA CYS A 62 -4.17 2.70 6.36
C CYS A 62 -2.71 2.94 6.79
N ARG A 63 -2.37 4.21 6.92
CA ARG A 63 -1.28 4.68 7.79
C ARG A 63 -1.86 5.39 9.02
N SER A 64 -1.48 4.97 10.23
CA SER A 64 -1.89 5.56 11.52
C SER A 64 -0.67 5.74 12.42
N GLY A 65 -0.29 7.00 12.69
CA GLY A 65 0.97 7.31 13.38
C GLY A 65 2.17 6.71 12.63
N SER A 66 3.04 5.98 13.33
CA SER A 66 4.17 5.25 12.72
C SER A 66 3.79 3.86 12.18
N ARG A 67 2.50 3.53 12.06
CA ARG A 67 2.06 2.21 11.59
C ARG A 67 1.50 2.30 10.17
N VAL A 68 2.03 1.46 9.29
CA VAL A 68 1.47 1.16 7.96
C VAL A 68 0.76 -0.19 8.08
N VAL A 69 -0.57 -0.18 8.13
CA VAL A 69 -1.39 -1.36 8.43
C VAL A 69 -2.06 -1.84 7.14
N LEU A 70 -1.53 -2.94 6.59
CA LEU A 70 -2.05 -3.57 5.39
C LEU A 70 -3.15 -4.57 5.75
N ASN A 71 -4.29 -4.46 5.05
CA ASN A 71 -5.41 -5.37 5.25
C ASN A 71 -5.17 -6.72 4.56
N VAL A 72 -5.17 -7.81 5.33
CA VAL A 72 -4.88 -9.15 4.81
C VAL A 72 -5.89 -9.63 3.78
N LYS A 73 -7.16 -9.20 3.87
CA LYS A 73 -8.18 -9.49 2.86
C LYS A 73 -7.74 -8.94 1.50
N ARG A 74 -7.25 -7.69 1.49
CA ARG A 74 -6.74 -7.03 0.29
C ARG A 74 -5.44 -7.63 -0.20
N TRP A 75 -4.52 -7.95 0.71
CA TRP A 75 -3.29 -8.64 0.34
C TRP A 75 -3.52 -10.01 -0.30
N ALA A 76 -4.54 -10.74 0.14
CA ALA A 76 -4.86 -12.07 -0.35
C ALA A 76 -5.67 -12.06 -1.64
N LEU A 77 -6.64 -11.14 -1.78
CA LEU A 77 -7.66 -11.18 -2.83
C LEU A 77 -7.55 -10.04 -3.84
N GLY A 78 -6.82 -8.98 -3.52
CA GLY A 78 -6.76 -7.78 -4.33
C GLY A 78 -8.10 -7.02 -4.40
N VAL A 79 -8.31 -6.38 -5.54
CA VAL A 79 -9.53 -5.66 -5.90
C VAL A 79 -9.84 -5.86 -7.38
N GLN A 80 -11.12 -5.72 -7.76
CA GLN A 80 -11.58 -5.92 -9.13
C GLN A 80 -10.80 -5.11 -10.18
N TYR A 81 -10.31 -3.91 -9.82
CA TYR A 81 -9.59 -3.02 -10.74
C TYR A 81 -8.22 -3.54 -11.18
N TYR A 82 -7.66 -4.51 -10.45
CA TYR A 82 -6.41 -5.17 -10.84
C TYR A 82 -6.64 -6.49 -11.59
N GLY A 83 -7.86 -7.03 -11.60
CA GLY A 83 -8.16 -8.34 -12.19
C GLY A 83 -7.29 -9.43 -11.55
N ASP A 84 -6.68 -10.27 -12.38
CA ASP A 84 -5.82 -11.37 -11.95
C ASP A 84 -4.40 -10.92 -11.53
N ASP A 85 -4.09 -9.63 -11.66
CA ASP A 85 -2.78 -9.06 -11.31
C ASP A 85 -2.66 -8.77 -9.81
N LEU A 86 -2.71 -9.83 -9.01
CA LEU A 86 -2.56 -9.74 -7.56
C LEU A 86 -1.16 -9.23 -7.15
N SER A 87 -0.13 -9.55 -7.94
CA SER A 87 1.22 -9.07 -7.67
C SER A 87 1.31 -7.55 -7.81
N GLY A 88 0.79 -7.00 -8.92
CA GLY A 88 0.70 -5.55 -9.12
C GLY A 88 -0.13 -4.87 -8.04
N TYR A 89 -1.23 -5.49 -7.58
CA TYR A 89 -2.01 -4.92 -6.49
C TYR A 89 -1.23 -4.86 -5.17
N ARG A 90 -0.46 -5.90 -4.83
CA ARG A 90 0.39 -5.90 -3.62
C ARG A 90 1.45 -4.81 -3.68
N THR A 91 2.09 -4.64 -4.83
CA THR A 91 3.04 -3.55 -5.07
C THR A 91 2.38 -2.18 -4.87
N TYR A 92 1.22 -1.96 -5.48
CA TYR A 92 0.44 -0.74 -5.29
C TYR A 92 0.12 -0.49 -3.81
N LEU A 93 -0.38 -1.51 -3.12
CA LEU A 93 -0.82 -1.39 -1.72
C LEU A 93 0.35 -0.99 -0.80
N VAL A 94 1.53 -1.59 -0.99
CA VAL A 94 2.74 -1.22 -0.24
C VAL A 94 3.14 0.22 -0.56
N ASN A 95 3.27 0.57 -1.83
CA ASN A 95 3.71 1.92 -2.21
C ASN A 95 2.73 3.01 -1.77
N HIS A 96 1.42 2.77 -1.85
CA HIS A 96 0.38 3.72 -1.45
C HIS A 96 0.46 4.04 0.04
N GLU A 97 0.48 3.01 0.89
CA GLU A 97 0.47 3.23 2.35
C GLU A 97 1.82 3.72 2.85
N VAL A 98 2.93 3.32 2.23
CA VAL A 98 4.25 3.90 2.50
C VAL A 98 4.31 5.35 2.02
N GLY A 99 3.67 5.70 0.90
CA GLY A 99 3.53 7.08 0.47
C GLY A 99 2.90 7.97 1.55
N HIS A 100 1.90 7.47 2.27
CA HIS A 100 1.37 8.16 3.45
C HIS A 100 2.38 8.30 4.59
N ALA A 101 3.23 7.30 4.83
CA ALA A 101 4.31 7.39 5.80
C ALA A 101 5.37 8.44 5.39
N LEU A 102 5.60 8.62 4.10
CA LEU A 102 6.47 9.64 3.51
C LEU A 102 5.82 11.03 3.40
N GLY A 103 4.61 11.21 3.94
CA GLY A 103 3.88 12.49 3.93
C GLY A 103 3.18 12.83 2.61
N LYS A 104 2.98 11.86 1.71
CA LYS A 104 2.21 12.03 0.49
C LYS A 104 0.71 11.85 0.78
N TYR A 105 -0.12 12.66 0.13
CA TYR A 105 -1.58 12.64 0.30
C TYR A 105 -2.28 12.12 -0.94
N HIS A 106 -3.57 11.77 -0.80
CA HIS A 106 -4.37 11.31 -1.93
C HIS A 106 -4.44 12.36 -3.04
N VAL A 107 -4.39 11.88 -4.27
CA VAL A 107 -4.59 12.68 -5.48
C VAL A 107 -5.61 12.01 -6.38
N GLY A 108 -6.22 12.79 -7.28
CA GLY A 108 -7.18 12.29 -8.27
C GLY A 108 -6.52 11.72 -9.51
N CYS A 109 -7.32 11.07 -10.35
CA CYS A 109 -6.91 10.76 -11.72
C CYS A 109 -6.74 12.06 -12.53
N PRO A 110 -5.57 12.33 -13.14
CA PRO A 110 -5.34 13.60 -13.84
C PRO A 110 -6.11 13.73 -15.16
N ALA A 111 -6.36 12.61 -15.85
CA ALA A 111 -7.14 12.54 -17.07
C ALA A 111 -7.58 11.09 -17.37
N PRO A 112 -8.72 10.87 -18.05
CA PRO A 112 -9.10 9.55 -18.52
C PRO A 112 -8.00 8.87 -19.34
N GLY A 113 -7.73 7.60 -19.07
CA GLY A 113 -6.69 6.81 -19.75
C GLY A 113 -5.26 7.06 -19.28
N ALA A 114 -5.01 8.10 -18.47
CA ALA A 114 -3.69 8.32 -17.87
C ALA A 114 -3.35 7.21 -16.86
N LYS A 115 -2.05 7.01 -16.59
CA LYS A 115 -1.65 6.16 -15.46
C LYS A 115 -2.13 6.78 -14.16
N ALA A 116 -2.78 5.97 -13.32
CA ALA A 116 -3.16 6.40 -11.98
C ALA A 116 -1.90 6.80 -11.19
N PRO A 117 -1.85 7.97 -10.56
CA PRO A 117 -0.83 8.24 -9.56
C PRO A 117 -0.89 7.17 -8.47
N VAL A 118 0.25 6.75 -7.91
CA VAL A 118 0.24 5.72 -6.84
C VAL A 118 -0.56 6.17 -5.62
N MET A 119 -0.64 7.49 -5.39
CA MET A 119 -1.42 8.09 -4.33
C MET A 119 -2.91 8.28 -4.67
N LEU A 120 -3.37 7.89 -5.87
CA LEU A 120 -4.79 7.64 -6.08
C LEU A 120 -5.22 6.44 -5.23
N GLN A 121 -6.37 6.51 -4.56
CA GLN A 121 -6.89 5.39 -3.77
C GLN A 121 -7.50 4.30 -4.67
N GLN A 122 -6.66 3.65 -5.49
CA GLN A 122 -7.03 2.64 -6.49
C GLN A 122 -7.77 1.43 -5.90
N THR A 123 -7.60 1.13 -4.60
CA THR A 123 -8.45 0.15 -3.87
C THR A 123 -9.94 0.48 -3.96
N LYS A 124 -10.32 1.77 -4.04
CA LYS A 124 -11.70 2.24 -4.18
C LYS A 124 -12.13 2.51 -5.62
N GLY A 125 -11.18 2.60 -6.55
CA GLY A 125 -11.46 2.84 -7.97
C GLY A 125 -10.39 3.67 -8.66
N LEU A 126 -10.38 3.59 -9.99
CA LEU A 126 -9.37 4.24 -10.84
C LEU A 126 -9.79 5.60 -11.39
N GLN A 127 -11.04 6.03 -11.21
CA GLN A 127 -11.54 7.33 -11.65
C GLN A 127 -11.27 7.64 -13.15
N GLY A 128 -11.30 6.61 -14.01
CA GLY A 128 -11.01 6.72 -15.44
C GLY A 128 -9.55 6.53 -15.83
N CYS A 129 -8.62 6.47 -14.87
CA CYS A 129 -7.22 6.13 -15.12
C CYS A 129 -7.03 4.62 -15.37
N VAL A 130 -5.85 4.26 -15.88
CA VAL A 130 -5.37 2.87 -15.90
C VAL A 130 -4.60 2.56 -14.61
N LYS A 131 -4.71 1.32 -14.11
CA LYS A 131 -4.02 0.87 -12.89
C LYS A 131 -2.51 1.09 -12.99
N ASN A 132 -1.89 1.51 -11.89
CA ASN A 132 -0.45 1.73 -11.84
C ASN A 132 0.07 1.56 -10.40
N PRO A 133 0.97 0.59 -10.16
CA PRO A 133 1.42 0.28 -8.80
C PRO A 133 2.65 1.06 -8.33
N TRP A 134 3.21 1.94 -9.17
CA TRP A 134 4.47 2.64 -8.92
C TRP A 134 4.27 4.16 -8.84
N PRO A 135 5.04 4.90 -8.00
CA PRO A 135 5.04 6.36 -7.93
C PRO A 135 5.30 7.07 -9.27
#